data_AF-A0A509AHZ3-F1
#
_entry.id   AF-A0A509AHZ3-F1
#
_cell.length_a   1.000
_cell.length_b   1.000
_cell.length_c   1.000
_cell.angle_alpha   90.00
_cell.angle_beta   90.00
_cell.angle_gamma   90.00
#
_symmetry.space_group_name_H-M   'P 1'
#
loop_
_entity.id
_entity.type
_entity.pdbx_description
1 polymer ?
#
loop_
_entity_poly.entity_id
_entity_poly.type
_entity_poly.pdbx_seq_one_letter_code
_entity_poly.pdbx_strand_id
1 'polypeptide(L)'
;MGNGLIKEKQIDIFRKKGDILNMRNFKAVHVETVYPPLKTSTKISICRCWKSNKFPYCDNSHQKLQQQGVICGPLLLEVRKSNDIRLN
;
A
#
# COMPACT_ATOMS: atom_id res chain seq x y z
N MET A 1 12.66 -29.29 20.36
CA MET A 1 12.34 -27.84 20.45
C MET A 1 11.50 -27.50 19.24
N GLY A 2 10.24 -27.10 19.45
CA GLY A 2 9.20 -27.11 18.41
C GLY A 2 9.48 -26.16 17.25
N ASN A 3 9.36 -26.72 16.04
CA ASN A 3 9.23 -25.99 14.78
C ASN A 3 7.97 -25.11 14.82
N GLY A 4 8.16 -23.81 15.05
CA GLY A 4 7.13 -22.79 14.82
C GLY A 4 7.27 -22.23 13.42
N LEU A 5 7.00 -23.03 12.38
CA LEU A 5 6.72 -22.48 11.05
C LEU A 5 5.47 -21.61 11.19
N ILE A 6 5.65 -20.30 11.29
CA ILE A 6 4.56 -19.33 11.15
C ILE A 6 3.99 -19.60 9.76
N LYS A 7 2.89 -20.34 9.68
CA LYS A 7 2.16 -20.52 8.42
C LYS A 7 1.81 -19.11 7.95
N GLU A 8 2.51 -18.62 6.92
CA GLU A 8 2.09 -17.41 6.22
C GLU A 8 0.63 -17.61 5.88
N LYS A 9 -0.25 -16.84 6.53
CA LYS A 9 -1.69 -16.93 6.29
C LYS A 9 -1.88 -16.72 4.79
N GLN A 10 -2.27 -17.78 4.09
CA GLN A 10 -2.44 -17.75 2.65
C GLN A 10 -3.46 -16.66 2.32
N ILE A 11 -2.96 -15.57 1.78
CA ILE A 11 -3.77 -14.40 1.49
C ILE A 11 -4.52 -14.66 0.20
N ASP A 12 -5.84 -14.56 0.26
CA ASP A 12 -6.65 -14.48 -0.95
C ASP A 12 -6.38 -13.13 -1.65
N ILE A 13 -5.71 -13.19 -2.80
CA ILE A 13 -5.35 -12.03 -3.61
C ILE A 13 -6.38 -11.78 -4.72
N PHE A 14 -7.13 -12.78 -5.14
CA PHE A 14 -8.02 -12.68 -6.31
C PHE A 14 -9.35 -12.00 -5.97
N ARG A 15 -10.09 -11.55 -7.00
CA ARG A 15 -11.42 -10.95 -6.83
C ARG A 15 -12.45 -11.68 -7.66
N LYS A 16 -13.66 -11.83 -7.13
CA LYS A 16 -14.85 -12.24 -7.88
C LYS A 16 -15.72 -11.01 -8.14
N LYS A 17 -16.54 -11.08 -9.19
CA LYS A 17 -17.51 -10.03 -9.49
C LYS A 17 -18.47 -9.87 -8.30
N GLY A 18 -18.59 -8.66 -7.78
CA GLY A 18 -19.42 -8.34 -6.62
C GLY A 18 -18.68 -8.39 -5.27
N ASP A 19 -17.39 -8.76 -5.24
CA ASP A 19 -16.61 -8.71 -4.00
C ASP A 19 -16.52 -7.30 -3.44
N ILE A 20 -16.69 -7.19 -2.12
CA ILE A 20 -16.38 -5.95 -1.40
C ILE A 20 -14.89 -5.62 -1.51
N LEU A 21 -14.55 -4.32 -1.55
CA LEU A 21 -13.15 -3.92 -1.66
C LEU A 21 -12.37 -4.26 -0.39
N ASN A 22 -12.88 -3.84 0.75
CA ASN A 22 -12.25 -3.97 2.06
C ASN A 22 -12.64 -5.28 2.78
N MET A 23 -12.12 -6.42 2.30
CA MET A 23 -12.41 -7.73 2.90
C MET A 23 -11.71 -7.97 4.24
N ARG A 24 -10.74 -7.13 4.62
CA ARG A 24 -9.96 -7.28 5.86
C ARG A 24 -10.36 -6.30 6.95
N ASN A 25 -11.48 -5.60 6.76
CA ASN A 25 -11.98 -4.59 7.69
C ASN A 25 -10.91 -3.56 8.10
N PHE A 26 -10.07 -3.14 7.15
CA PHE A 26 -9.17 -2.01 7.36
C PHE A 26 -9.98 -0.74 7.65
N LYS A 27 -9.34 0.27 8.26
CA LYS A 27 -9.97 1.58 8.42
C LYS A 27 -10.43 2.10 7.04
N ALA A 28 -11.68 2.57 6.98
CA ALA A 28 -12.23 3.13 5.74
C ALA A 28 -11.42 4.34 5.24
N VAL A 29 -10.86 5.11 6.18
CA VAL A 29 -9.95 6.23 5.92
C VAL A 29 -8.61 5.97 6.61
N HIS A 30 -7.52 6.00 5.85
CA HIS A 30 -6.16 6.00 6.38
C HIS A 30 -5.61 7.42 6.34
N VAL A 31 -5.12 7.92 7.47
CA VAL A 31 -4.49 9.23 7.59
C VAL A 31 -3.07 9.03 8.08
N GLU A 32 -2.10 9.49 7.30
CA GLU A 32 -0.70 9.53 7.67
C GLU A 32 -0.20 10.96 7.42
N THR A 33 0.41 11.57 8.44
CA THR A 33 1.01 12.91 8.30
C THR A 33 2.44 12.75 7.87
N VAL A 34 2.80 13.34 6.73
CA VAL A 34 4.15 13.30 6.20
C VAL A 34 4.71 14.71 6.10
N TYR A 35 5.92 14.91 6.63
CA TYR A 35 6.65 16.16 6.52
C TYR A 35 7.65 16.10 5.36
N PRO A 36 7.90 17.22 4.66
CA PRO A 36 8.92 17.28 3.63
C PRO A 36 10.30 16.85 4.17
N PRO A 37 10.99 15.90 3.53
CA PRO A 37 12.32 15.48 3.96
C PRO A 37 13.37 16.58 3.70
N LEU A 38 14.37 16.70 4.57
CA LEU A 38 15.43 17.73 4.42
C LEU A 38 16.51 17.35 3.40
N LYS A 39 16.83 16.05 3.27
CA LYS A 39 17.96 15.58 2.44
C LYS A 39 17.54 15.24 1.01
N THR A 40 16.60 14.32 0.85
CA THR A 40 16.21 13.77 -0.45
C THR A 40 14.70 13.58 -0.52
N SER A 41 14.12 13.86 -1.70
CA SER A 41 12.70 13.56 -1.96
C SER A 41 12.43 12.07 -1.81
N THR A 42 11.27 11.73 -1.28
CA THR A 42 10.86 10.33 -1.04
C THR A 42 9.66 9.99 -1.90
N LYS A 43 9.61 8.75 -2.41
CA LYS A 43 8.47 8.21 -3.15
C LYS A 43 7.82 7.10 -2.34
N ILE A 44 6.50 7.16 -2.23
CA ILE A 44 5.69 6.20 -1.47
C ILE A 44 4.61 5.66 -2.42
N SER A 45 4.55 4.34 -2.57
CA SER A 45 3.49 3.70 -3.35
C SER A 45 2.34 3.32 -2.42
N ILE A 46 1.17 3.91 -2.64
CA ILE A 46 -0.04 3.71 -1.84
C ILE A 46 -0.96 2.71 -2.56
N CYS A 47 -1.44 1.72 -1.82
CA CYS A 47 -2.35 0.69 -2.31
C CYS A 47 -3.73 1.28 -2.61
N ARG A 48 -4.25 0.96 -3.80
CA ARG A 48 -5.65 1.24 -4.18
C ARG A 48 -6.47 -0.02 -4.46
N CYS A 49 -5.85 -1.21 -4.41
CA CYS A 49 -6.51 -2.47 -4.73
C CYS A 49 -7.07 -3.22 -3.52
N TRP A 50 -6.76 -2.77 -2.29
CA TRP A 50 -7.17 -3.36 -1.01
C TRP A 50 -6.68 -4.78 -0.73
N LYS A 51 -5.76 -5.31 -1.55
CA LYS A 51 -5.19 -6.66 -1.38
C LYS A 51 -3.79 -6.67 -0.76
N SER A 52 -3.20 -5.51 -0.51
CA SER A 52 -1.86 -5.43 0.06
C SER A 52 -1.80 -5.98 1.48
N ASN A 53 -0.72 -6.69 1.79
CA ASN A 53 -0.37 -7.12 3.14
C ASN A 53 0.30 -6.01 3.95
N LYS A 54 0.73 -4.94 3.28
CA LYS A 54 1.30 -3.74 3.89
C LYS A 54 0.36 -2.54 3.77
N PHE A 55 -0.95 -2.79 3.62
CA PHE A 55 -1.96 -1.73 3.51
C PHE A 55 -1.78 -0.71 4.65
N PRO A 56 -1.67 0.60 4.36
CA PRO A 56 -2.09 1.30 3.14
C PRO A 56 -1.06 1.31 2.00
N TYR A 57 0.16 0.81 2.21
CA TYR A 57 1.21 0.84 1.20
C TYR A 57 1.02 -0.27 0.17
N CYS A 58 1.52 -0.06 -1.04
CA CYS A 58 1.51 -1.06 -2.10
C CYS A 58 2.68 -2.05 -1.91
N ASP A 59 2.37 -3.34 -1.96
CA ASP A 59 3.33 -4.46 -1.94
C ASP A 59 3.29 -5.27 -3.24
N ASN A 60 2.81 -4.67 -4.33
CA ASN A 60 2.64 -5.28 -5.65
C ASN A 60 1.56 -6.37 -5.76
N SER A 61 0.74 -6.59 -4.72
CA SER A 61 -0.41 -7.53 -4.82
C SER A 61 -1.38 -7.22 -5.98
N HIS A 62 -1.41 -5.97 -6.44
CA HIS A 62 -2.22 -5.56 -7.60
C HIS A 62 -1.81 -6.22 -8.92
N GLN A 63 -0.57 -6.70 -9.05
CA GLN A 63 -0.09 -7.35 -10.28
C GLN A 63 -0.83 -8.68 -10.54
N LYS A 64 -1.12 -9.45 -9.49
CA LYS A 64 -1.93 -10.67 -9.61
C LYS A 64 -3.39 -10.37 -9.98
N LEU A 65 -3.92 -9.22 -9.56
CA LEU A 65 -5.23 -8.75 -9.99
C LEU A 65 -5.24 -8.34 -11.47
N GLN A 66 -4.18 -7.69 -11.94
CA GLN A 66 -4.01 -7.35 -13.36
C GLN A 66 -3.94 -8.60 -14.24
N GLN A 67 -3.25 -9.66 -13.80
CA GLN A 67 -3.27 -10.97 -14.47
C GLN A 67 -4.68 -11.55 -14.58
N GLN A 68 -5.58 -11.18 -13.67
CA GLN A 68 -6.99 -11.56 -13.67
C GLN A 68 -7.88 -10.61 -14.52
N GLY A 69 -7.31 -9.60 -15.17
CA GLY A 69 -8.03 -8.60 -15.96
C GLY A 69 -8.58 -7.42 -15.14
N VAL A 70 -8.26 -7.31 -13.84
CA VAL A 70 -8.67 -6.15 -13.03
C VAL A 70 -7.76 -4.96 -13.32
N ILE A 71 -8.35 -3.89 -13.86
CA ILE A 71 -7.64 -2.64 -14.17
C ILE A 71 -7.45 -1.83 -12.89
N CYS A 72 -6.32 -2.02 -12.22
CA CYS A 72 -5.97 -1.27 -11.01
C CYS A 72 -4.46 -1.04 -10.92
N GLY A 73 -4.07 -0.06 -10.09
CA GLY A 73 -2.67 0.25 -9.83
C GLY A 73 -2.52 1.12 -8.58
N PRO A 74 -1.31 1.26 -8.04
CA PRO A 74 -1.07 2.11 -6.87
C PRO A 74 -1.25 3.59 -7.20
N LEU A 75 -1.27 4.41 -6.16
CA LEU A 75 -0.97 5.84 -6.23
C LEU A 75 0.51 6.02 -5.88
N LEU A 76 1.29 6.68 -6.73
CA LEU A 76 2.66 7.06 -6.40
C LEU A 76 2.66 8.47 -5.82
N LEU A 77 2.91 8.58 -4.52
CA LEU A 77 3.06 9.85 -3.82
C LEU A 77 4.54 10.24 -3.80
N GLU A 78 4.88 11.40 -4.34
CA GLU A 78 6.22 11.99 -4.22
C GLU A 78 6.18 13.12 -3.19
N VAL A 79 6.90 12.94 -2.08
CA VAL A 79 7.11 13.98 -1.08
C VAL A 79 8.44 14.65 -1.40
N ARG A 80 8.35 15.85 -1.97
CA ARG A 80 9.51 16.63 -2.37
C ARG A 80 10.23 17.17 -1.14
N LYS A 81 11.56 17.22 -1.24
CA LYS A 81 12.36 17.92 -0.22
C LYS A 81 11.89 19.36 -0.08
N SER A 82 11.89 19.89 1.13
CA SER A 82 11.65 21.32 1.31
C SER A 82 12.86 22.09 0.78
N ASN A 83 12.62 23.09 -0.07
CA ASN A 83 13.63 24.06 -0.48
C ASN A 83 13.62 25.31 0.41
N ASP A 84 12.84 25.33 1.51
CA ASP A 84 12.83 26.47 2.43
C ASP A 84 14.21 26.64 3.09
N ILE A 85 14.98 27.59 2.56
CA ILE A 85 16.18 28.18 3.18
C ILE A 85 15.75 29.29 4.18
N ARG A 86 14.52 29.26 4.70
CA ARG A 86 14.05 30.23 5.70
C ARG A 86 14.50 29.82 7.09
N LEU A 87 15.81 29.80 7.30
CA LEU A 87 16.42 30.04 8.60
C LEU A 87 16.63 31.54 8.68
N ASN A 88 15.66 32.26 9.24
CA ASN A 88 15.94 33.57 9.84
C ASN A 88 16.50 33.33 11.24
#